data_AF-A0A7C6ANV8-F1
#
_entry.id   AF-A0A7C6ANV8-F1
#
_cell.length_a   1.000
_cell.length_b   1.000
_cell.length_c   1.000
_cell.angle_alpha   90.00
_cell.angle_beta   90.00
_cell.angle_gamma   90.00
#
_symmetry.space_group_name_H-M   'P 1'
#
loop_
_entity.id
_entity.type
_entity.pdbx_description
1 polymer ?
#
loop_
_entity_poly.entity_id
_entity_poly.type
_entity_poly.pdbx_seq_one_letter_code
_entity_poly.pdbx_strand_id
1 'polypeptide(L)'
;MRTTIKLTCFFFVVVFISCNNPIYTNKGDKKQTDSLTNCDTILKGKKYITKQVPIYKVDTSLFPYLDTIVNLEKRCPYYKQCLSGFSFIISKTSDYYELNISTLNIYTCDYSACYGIFIYNGVRFICDGFKIDGLLYKTDESQYIRYLNINRKPTDIGPDDRYSSWSFEYKNEKLKLTVKHPCFSPFHGHDTTFTHRSF
;
A
#
# COMPACT_ATOMS: atom_id res chain seq x y z
N MET A 1 -64.00 39.79 -17.97
CA MET A 1 -62.77 39.80 -17.14
C MET A 1 -61.81 38.76 -17.73
N ARG A 2 -60.57 39.19 -18.02
CA ARG A 2 -59.36 38.48 -18.47
C ARG A 2 -59.45 36.97 -18.82
N THR A 3 -59.31 36.58 -20.08
CA THR A 3 -58.07 36.21 -20.84
C THR A 3 -57.68 34.73 -20.73
N THR A 4 -57.80 34.09 -21.89
CA THR A 4 -57.23 32.84 -22.42
C THR A 4 -55.88 32.38 -21.85
N ILE A 5 -55.73 31.07 -21.62
CA ILE A 5 -54.46 30.35 -21.78
C ILE A 5 -54.68 29.25 -22.83
N LYS A 6 -54.02 29.43 -23.99
CA LYS A 6 -53.90 28.45 -25.07
C LYS A 6 -52.55 27.73 -24.92
N LEU A 7 -52.62 26.40 -25.01
CA LEU A 7 -51.74 25.47 -25.73
C LEU A 7 -50.37 25.99 -26.25
N THR A 8 -49.30 25.24 -25.96
CA THR A 8 -48.51 24.53 -26.99
C THR A 8 -47.42 23.61 -26.40
N CYS A 9 -47.33 22.41 -26.98
CA CYS A 9 -46.19 21.50 -26.90
C CYS A 9 -44.95 22.10 -27.57
N PHE A 10 -43.75 21.82 -27.06
CA PHE A 10 -42.51 21.87 -27.85
C PHE A 10 -41.54 20.75 -27.43
N PHE A 11 -41.08 20.01 -28.44
CA PHE A 11 -39.97 19.06 -28.45
C PHE A 11 -38.63 19.77 -28.18
N PHE A 12 -37.73 19.15 -27.42
CA PHE A 12 -36.26 19.30 -27.55
C PHE A 12 -35.60 17.98 -27.07
N VAL A 13 -35.25 17.09 -28.00
CA VAL A 13 -33.89 16.81 -28.48
C VAL A 13 -32.85 16.68 -27.35
N VAL A 14 -32.58 15.44 -26.95
CA VAL A 14 -31.39 15.07 -26.17
C VAL A 14 -30.24 14.88 -27.16
N VAL A 15 -29.37 15.89 -27.25
CA VAL A 15 -28.13 15.81 -28.02
C VAL A 15 -27.08 15.07 -27.18
N PHE A 16 -26.59 13.94 -27.70
CA PHE A 16 -25.34 13.33 -27.26
C PHE A 16 -24.18 14.27 -27.63
N ILE A 17 -23.48 14.80 -26.63
CA ILE A 17 -22.13 15.35 -26.83
C ILE A 17 -21.18 14.50 -26.00
N SER A 18 -20.45 13.66 -26.72
CA SER A 18 -19.21 13.03 -26.29
C SER A 18 -18.21 14.11 -25.89
N CYS A 19 -17.81 14.13 -24.62
CA CYS A 19 -16.57 14.78 -24.22
C CYS A 19 -15.50 13.70 -24.08
N ASN A 20 -14.79 13.50 -25.18
CA ASN A 20 -13.37 13.16 -25.16
C ASN A 20 -12.68 14.03 -24.10
N ASN A 21 -12.27 13.45 -22.97
CA ASN A 21 -11.32 14.13 -22.12
C ASN A 21 -9.94 14.06 -22.80
N PRO A 22 -9.34 15.21 -23.14
CA PRO A 22 -8.04 15.24 -23.78
C PRO A 22 -6.96 14.75 -22.82
N ILE A 23 -6.03 13.99 -23.40
CA ILE A 23 -4.71 13.74 -22.84
C ILE A 23 -4.08 15.10 -22.56
N TYR A 24 -4.01 15.49 -21.28
CA TYR A 24 -3.16 16.59 -20.85
C TYR A 24 -1.70 16.11 -20.83
N THR A 25 -1.01 16.29 -21.95
CA THR A 25 0.44 16.41 -21.97
C THR A 25 0.82 17.80 -21.46
N ASN A 26 1.04 17.95 -20.16
CA ASN A 26 1.74 19.14 -19.67
C ASN A 26 3.24 18.97 -19.93
N LYS A 27 3.67 19.53 -21.06
CA LYS A 27 5.02 20.06 -21.22
C LYS A 27 5.13 21.29 -20.31
N GLY A 28 6.08 21.23 -19.37
CA GLY A 28 6.63 22.44 -18.75
C GLY A 28 6.21 22.72 -17.32
N ASP A 29 6.32 21.74 -16.41
CA ASP A 29 6.50 22.08 -15.01
C ASP A 29 8.00 22.30 -14.74
N LYS A 30 8.29 23.53 -14.33
CA LYS A 30 9.54 23.95 -13.69
C LYS A 30 10.01 22.84 -12.75
N LYS A 31 11.29 22.46 -12.87
CA LYS A 31 12.00 21.64 -11.86
C LYS A 31 11.76 22.27 -10.49
N GLN A 32 10.76 21.77 -9.76
CA GLN A 32 10.76 21.85 -8.32
C GLN A 32 11.99 21.06 -7.91
N THR A 33 13.01 21.76 -7.41
CA THR A 33 14.22 21.12 -6.91
C THR A 33 13.86 20.44 -5.59
N ASP A 34 13.19 19.30 -5.72
CA ASP A 34 12.82 18.43 -4.62
C ASP A 34 14.11 18.00 -3.91
N SER A 35 14.33 18.53 -2.71
CA SER A 35 15.43 18.10 -1.86
C SER A 35 15.17 16.65 -1.44
N LEU A 36 16.01 15.73 -1.91
CA LEU A 36 15.96 14.32 -1.54
C LEU A 36 16.38 14.19 -0.06
N THR A 37 15.65 13.39 0.71
CA THR A 37 16.07 13.03 2.06
C THR A 37 17.26 12.05 2.01
N ASN A 38 17.86 11.76 3.18
CA ASN A 38 18.99 10.83 3.26
C ASN A 38 18.65 9.43 2.70
N CYS A 39 17.46 8.91 3.01
CA CYS A 39 17.02 7.62 2.46
C CYS A 39 16.66 7.69 0.96
N ASP A 40 16.21 8.85 0.46
CA ASP A 40 15.87 9.04 -0.95
C ASP A 40 17.10 9.21 -1.86
N THR A 41 18.31 9.21 -1.31
CA THR A 41 19.56 9.28 -2.11
C THR A 41 19.65 8.17 -3.16
N ILE A 42 19.00 7.02 -2.95
CA ILE A 42 18.92 5.93 -3.94
C ILE A 42 18.21 6.34 -5.25
N LEU A 43 17.40 7.40 -5.21
CA LEU A 43 16.69 7.96 -6.36
C LEU A 43 17.52 8.96 -7.15
N LYS A 44 18.68 9.40 -6.63
CA LYS A 44 19.53 10.39 -7.29
C LYS A 44 19.97 9.88 -8.67
N GLY A 45 19.71 10.68 -9.70
CA GLY A 45 20.02 10.34 -11.09
C GLY A 45 19.10 9.28 -11.71
N LYS A 46 18.02 8.86 -11.04
CA LYS A 46 17.03 7.91 -11.56
C LYS A 46 15.70 8.60 -11.85
N LYS A 47 14.92 8.03 -12.77
CA LYS A 47 13.52 8.43 -12.96
C LYS A 47 12.67 7.87 -11.83
N TYR A 48 11.92 8.74 -11.17
CA TYR A 48 10.99 8.38 -10.10
C TYR A 48 9.63 9.03 -10.35
N ILE A 49 8.62 8.46 -9.71
CA ILE A 49 7.25 8.99 -9.64
C ILE A 49 7.06 9.53 -8.22
N THR A 50 6.36 10.66 -8.12
CA THR A 50 5.89 11.20 -6.84
C THR A 50 4.38 10.98 -6.76
N LYS A 51 3.90 10.38 -5.67
CA LYS A 51 2.46 10.19 -5.40
C LYS A 51 2.13 10.72 -4.01
N GLN A 52 1.02 11.43 -3.89
CA GLN A 52 0.45 11.77 -2.58
C GLN A 52 -0.40 10.60 -2.10
N VAL A 53 -0.14 10.10 -0.90
CA VAL A 53 -0.88 9.00 -0.28
C VAL A 53 -1.44 9.43 1.07
N PRO A 54 -2.66 8.98 1.45
CA PRO A 54 -3.19 9.22 2.78
C PRO A 54 -2.36 8.54 3.87
N ILE A 55 -2.31 9.15 5.05
CA ILE A 55 -1.73 8.53 6.25
C ILE A 55 -2.86 7.91 7.09
N TYR A 56 -2.61 6.70 7.57
CA TYR A 56 -3.48 5.99 8.50
C TYR A 56 -2.80 5.87 9.87
N LYS A 57 -3.62 5.78 10.91
CA LYS A 57 -3.24 5.25 12.21
C LYS A 57 -3.67 3.79 12.28
N VAL A 58 -2.80 2.95 12.83
CA VAL A 58 -3.09 1.53 13.06
C VAL A 58 -3.63 1.34 14.47
N ASP A 59 -4.56 0.42 14.63
CA ASP A 59 -5.14 0.10 15.93
C ASP A 59 -4.09 -0.43 16.92
N THR A 60 -4.22 -0.06 18.18
CA THR A 60 -3.26 -0.45 19.22
C THR A 60 -3.22 -1.95 19.47
N SER A 61 -4.30 -2.69 19.17
CA SER A 61 -4.32 -4.15 19.24
C SER A 61 -3.31 -4.83 18.31
N LEU A 62 -2.88 -4.15 17.25
CA LEU A 62 -1.87 -4.65 16.31
C LEU A 62 -0.44 -4.48 16.82
N PHE A 63 -0.18 -3.63 17.81
CA PHE A 63 1.18 -3.26 18.24
C PHE A 63 2.05 -4.48 18.61
N PRO A 64 1.58 -5.48 19.40
CA PRO A 64 2.41 -6.64 19.74
C PRO A 64 2.85 -7.45 18.50
N TYR A 65 2.01 -7.53 17.49
CA TYR A 65 2.31 -8.21 16.23
C TYR A 65 3.30 -7.40 15.40
N LEU A 66 3.08 -6.09 15.28
CA LEU A 66 3.95 -5.19 14.53
C LEU A 66 5.34 -5.08 15.16
N ASP A 67 5.45 -5.05 16.49
CA ASP A 67 6.72 -5.10 17.20
C ASP A 67 7.50 -6.37 16.86
N THR A 68 6.81 -7.52 16.91
CA THR A 68 7.41 -8.81 16.58
C THR A 68 7.89 -8.85 15.12
N ILE A 69 7.04 -8.42 14.19
CA ILE A 69 7.34 -8.39 12.75
C ILE A 69 8.55 -7.51 12.45
N VAL A 70 8.52 -6.26 12.91
CA VAL A 70 9.59 -5.29 12.65
C VAL A 70 10.92 -5.76 13.26
N ASN A 71 10.88 -6.27 14.50
CA ASN A 71 12.10 -6.70 15.18
C ASN A 71 12.70 -7.98 14.59
N LEU A 72 11.87 -8.91 14.13
CA LEU A 72 12.36 -10.10 13.44
C LEU A 72 12.96 -9.73 12.08
N GLU A 73 12.28 -8.88 11.31
CA GLU A 73 12.74 -8.54 9.97
C GLU A 73 14.03 -7.72 9.98
N LYS A 74 14.23 -6.85 10.98
CA LYS A 74 15.50 -6.13 11.16
C LYS A 74 16.72 -7.05 11.31
N ARG A 75 16.51 -8.33 11.65
CA ARG A 75 17.58 -9.35 11.74
C ARG A 75 17.80 -10.08 10.42
N CYS A 76 16.95 -9.87 9.42
CA CYS A 76 17.11 -10.44 8.09
C CYS A 76 18.35 -9.84 7.41
N PRO A 77 19.27 -10.65 6.85
CA PRO A 77 20.47 -10.14 6.16
C PRO A 77 20.17 -9.21 4.98
N TYR A 78 18.96 -9.33 4.41
CA TYR A 78 18.51 -8.52 3.27
C TYR A 78 17.80 -7.24 3.69
N TYR A 79 17.44 -7.07 4.96
CA TYR A 79 16.76 -5.87 5.44
C TYR A 79 17.70 -4.65 5.39
N LYS A 80 17.20 -3.56 4.82
CA LYS A 80 17.92 -2.29 4.71
C LYS A 80 17.03 -1.17 5.21
N GLN A 81 17.40 -0.53 6.32
CA GLN A 81 16.57 0.46 7.02
C GLN A 81 15.95 1.55 6.12
N CYS A 82 16.68 2.04 5.11
CA CYS A 82 16.15 3.06 4.20
C CYS A 82 15.35 2.52 3.02
N LEU A 83 15.43 1.22 2.70
CA LEU A 83 14.82 0.64 1.51
C LEU A 83 13.65 -0.28 1.85
N SER A 84 13.74 -0.95 3.00
CA SER A 84 12.79 -1.96 3.42
C SER A 84 11.59 -1.32 4.10
N GLY A 85 10.41 -1.81 3.73
CA GLY A 85 9.14 -1.56 4.41
C GLY A 85 8.29 -2.80 4.30
N PHE A 86 7.00 -2.68 4.56
CA PHE A 86 6.08 -3.81 4.51
C PHE A 86 4.88 -3.50 3.62
N SER A 87 4.40 -4.48 2.86
CA SER A 87 3.01 -4.48 2.43
C SER A 87 2.14 -4.90 3.61
N PHE A 88 0.96 -4.30 3.68
CA PHE A 88 -0.08 -4.61 4.65
C PHE A 88 -1.37 -4.80 3.84
N ILE A 89 -1.68 -6.06 3.55
CA ILE A 89 -2.76 -6.45 2.64
C ILE A 89 -3.87 -7.11 3.43
N ILE A 90 -5.08 -6.58 3.30
CA ILE A 90 -6.27 -7.21 3.86
C ILE A 90 -7.17 -7.72 2.73
N SER A 91 -7.55 -8.98 2.81
CA SER A 91 -8.53 -9.64 1.95
C SER A 91 -9.70 -10.18 2.78
N LYS A 92 -10.88 -10.28 2.17
CA LYS A 92 -12.07 -10.86 2.79
C LYS A 92 -12.24 -12.30 2.32
N THR A 93 -12.35 -13.22 3.28
CA THR A 93 -12.77 -14.61 3.06
C THR A 93 -14.26 -14.75 3.44
N SER A 94 -14.87 -15.92 3.22
CA SER A 94 -16.26 -16.20 3.61
C SER A 94 -16.51 -15.95 5.10
N ASP A 95 -15.58 -16.38 5.96
CA ASP A 95 -15.82 -16.51 7.40
C ASP A 95 -14.91 -15.63 8.29
N TYR A 96 -13.94 -14.95 7.68
CA TYR A 96 -12.93 -14.12 8.36
C TYR A 96 -12.26 -13.16 7.36
N TYR A 97 -11.43 -12.26 7.87
CA TYR A 97 -10.53 -11.46 7.04
C TYR A 97 -9.10 -11.98 7.15
N GLU A 98 -8.41 -12.11 6.03
CA GLU A 98 -7.00 -12.47 6.03
C GLU A 98 -6.15 -11.20 5.96
N LEU A 99 -5.24 -11.06 6.91
CA LEU A 99 -4.23 -10.00 6.93
C LEU A 99 -2.88 -10.62 6.55
N ASN A 100 -2.31 -10.15 5.45
CA ASN A 100 -0.99 -10.54 4.98
C ASN A 100 -0.03 -9.36 5.13
N ILE A 101 1.11 -9.61 5.79
CA ILE A 101 2.19 -8.65 5.95
C ILE A 101 3.46 -9.25 5.36
N SER A 102 4.08 -8.56 4.42
CA SER A 102 5.29 -9.05 3.74
C SER A 102 6.30 -7.92 3.60
N THR A 103 7.59 -8.19 3.82
CA THR A 103 8.61 -7.16 3.58
C THR A 103 8.78 -6.93 2.08
N LEU A 104 9.08 -5.69 1.72
CA LEU A 104 9.36 -5.28 0.36
C LEU A 104 10.36 -4.14 0.31
N ASN A 105 10.84 -3.83 -0.90
CA ASN A 105 11.55 -2.59 -1.15
C ASN A 105 10.56 -1.48 -1.52
N ILE A 106 10.47 -0.45 -0.68
CA ILE A 106 9.49 0.64 -0.81
C ILE A 106 9.68 1.48 -2.06
N TYR A 107 10.86 1.45 -2.69
CA TYR A 107 11.12 2.21 -3.91
C TYR A 107 10.79 1.44 -5.18
N THR A 108 10.59 0.11 -5.10
CA THR A 108 10.21 -0.73 -6.25
C THR A 108 8.78 -1.26 -6.14
N CYS A 109 8.04 -0.84 -5.11
CA CYS A 109 6.63 -1.18 -4.97
C CYS A 109 5.77 -0.40 -5.98
N ASP A 110 4.74 -1.05 -6.52
CA ASP A 110 3.70 -0.37 -7.29
C ASP A 110 2.68 0.25 -6.35
N TYR A 111 2.71 1.57 -6.22
CA TYR A 111 1.75 2.31 -5.40
C TYR A 111 0.43 2.58 -6.12
N SER A 112 0.19 2.09 -7.33
CA SER A 112 -1.05 2.37 -8.09
C SER A 112 -2.31 2.00 -7.30
N ALA A 113 -2.32 0.82 -6.68
CA ALA A 113 -3.41 0.28 -5.86
C ALA A 113 -3.36 0.65 -4.36
N CYS A 114 -2.35 1.43 -3.95
CA CYS A 114 -2.16 1.81 -2.55
C CYS A 114 -3.26 2.78 -2.07
N TYR A 115 -3.95 2.38 -0.99
CA TYR A 115 -5.01 3.17 -0.33
C TYR A 115 -4.44 4.19 0.64
N GLY A 116 -3.21 3.96 1.11
CA GLY A 116 -2.46 4.84 1.99
C GLY A 116 -1.32 4.08 2.67
N ILE A 117 -0.72 4.75 3.66
CA ILE A 117 0.38 4.18 4.44
C ILE A 117 0.14 4.41 5.92
N PHE A 118 0.78 3.63 6.77
CA PHE A 118 1.05 4.02 8.15
C PHE A 118 2.54 3.85 8.46
N ILE A 119 3.02 4.61 9.44
CA ILE A 119 4.39 4.51 9.93
C ILE A 119 4.36 3.90 11.33
N TYR A 120 5.10 2.82 11.53
CA TYR A 120 5.22 2.16 12.83
C TYR A 120 6.70 1.95 13.16
N ASN A 121 7.15 2.45 14.32
CA ASN A 121 8.55 2.41 14.75
C ASN A 121 9.55 2.84 13.66
N GLY A 122 9.20 3.90 12.92
CA GLY A 122 10.01 4.47 11.83
C GLY A 122 10.03 3.65 10.55
N VAL A 123 9.25 2.57 10.46
CA VAL A 123 9.14 1.73 9.26
C VAL A 123 7.80 1.98 8.56
N ARG A 124 7.83 2.04 7.23
CA ARG A 124 6.64 2.26 6.40
C ARG A 124 5.91 0.96 6.13
N PHE A 125 4.60 0.98 6.34
CA PHE A 125 3.66 -0.04 5.91
C PHE A 125 2.78 0.54 4.80
N ILE A 126 2.71 -0.16 3.68
CA ILE A 126 1.92 0.19 2.50
C ILE A 126 0.60 -0.56 2.59
N CYS A 127 -0.50 0.16 2.71
CA CYS A 127 -1.82 -0.43 2.85
C CYS A 127 -2.43 -0.69 1.47
N ASP A 128 -2.54 -1.96 1.13
CA ASP A 128 -3.19 -2.44 -0.09
C ASP A 128 -4.41 -3.31 0.29
N GLY A 129 -5.37 -3.43 -0.63
CA GLY A 129 -6.59 -4.22 -0.40
C GLY A 129 -7.66 -3.51 0.43
N PHE A 130 -8.51 -4.27 1.10
CA PHE A 130 -9.69 -3.73 1.79
C PHE A 130 -9.32 -3.01 3.08
N LYS A 131 -9.99 -1.90 3.39
CA LYS A 131 -9.92 -1.31 4.73
C LYS A 131 -10.93 -2.04 5.64
N ILE A 132 -10.47 -2.46 6.82
CA ILE A 132 -11.36 -2.89 7.91
C ILE A 132 -11.44 -1.76 8.93
N ASP A 133 -12.67 -1.29 9.17
CA ASP A 133 -12.92 -0.38 10.28
C ASP A 133 -12.57 -1.09 11.60
N GLY A 134 -11.78 -0.41 12.43
CA GLY A 134 -11.24 -0.98 13.67
C GLY A 134 -9.78 -1.43 13.60
N LEU A 135 -9.18 -1.61 12.42
CA LEU A 135 -7.74 -1.91 12.28
C LEU A 135 -6.94 -0.73 11.73
N LEU A 136 -7.53 0.01 10.80
CA LEU A 136 -6.91 1.19 10.18
C LEU A 136 -7.86 2.38 10.28
N TYR A 137 -7.35 3.50 10.78
CA TYR A 137 -8.10 4.75 10.93
C TYR A 137 -7.48 5.80 10.02
N LYS A 138 -8.24 6.26 9.03
CA LYS A 138 -7.77 7.29 8.11
C LYS A 138 -7.58 8.60 8.90
N THR A 139 -6.46 9.25 8.70
CA THR A 139 -6.22 10.60 9.23
C THR A 139 -6.52 11.66 8.17
N ASP A 140 -6.52 12.93 8.57
CA ASP A 140 -6.58 14.07 7.64
C ASP A 140 -5.21 14.36 6.99
N GLU A 141 -4.17 13.63 7.40
CA GLU A 141 -2.81 13.81 6.90
C GLU A 141 -2.56 13.00 5.62
N SER A 142 -1.62 13.50 4.83
CA SER A 142 -1.13 12.83 3.63
C SER A 142 0.36 13.07 3.47
N GLN A 143 1.03 12.17 2.78
CA GLN A 143 2.47 12.25 2.51
C GLN A 143 2.75 12.09 1.03
N TYR A 144 3.68 12.90 0.51
CA TYR A 144 4.28 12.62 -0.79
C TYR A 144 5.34 11.54 -0.65
N ILE A 145 5.14 10.44 -1.37
CA ILE A 145 6.11 9.36 -1.50
C ILE A 145 6.76 9.42 -2.88
N ARG A 146 8.03 9.01 -2.94
CA ARG A 146 8.79 8.88 -4.18
C ARG A 146 9.20 7.43 -4.38
N TYR A 147 9.01 6.92 -5.58
CA TYR A 147 9.34 5.53 -5.93
C TYR A 147 9.84 5.45 -7.37
N LEU A 148 10.63 4.43 -7.68
CA LEU A 148 11.25 4.28 -8.98
C LEU A 148 10.19 4.08 -10.07
N ASN A 149 10.35 4.78 -11.18
CA ASN A 149 9.58 4.51 -12.37
C ASN A 149 10.18 3.30 -13.09
N ILE A 150 9.83 2.10 -12.61
CA ILE A 150 10.26 0.84 -13.22
C ILE A 150 9.30 0.54 -14.38
N ASN A 151 9.80 0.68 -15.61
CA ASN A 151 9.12 0.23 -16.83
C ASN A 151 9.13 -1.31 -16.95
N ARG A 152 8.71 -2.02 -15.90
CA ARG A 152 8.55 -3.48 -15.88
C ARG A 152 7.15 -3.81 -15.41
N LYS A 153 6.55 -4.86 -15.96
CA LYS A 153 5.20 -5.26 -15.53
C LYS A 153 5.31 -5.73 -14.07
N PRO A 154 4.37 -5.39 -13.18
CA PRO A 154 4.38 -5.85 -11.78
C PRO A 154 4.51 -7.38 -11.65
N THR A 155 4.03 -8.12 -12.64
CA THR A 155 4.15 -9.59 -12.75
C THR A 155 5.58 -10.11 -12.91
N ASP A 156 6.52 -9.26 -13.33
CA ASP A 156 7.93 -9.64 -13.53
C ASP A 156 8.75 -9.54 -12.23
N ILE A 157 8.15 -8.97 -11.18
CA ILE A 157 8.70 -8.93 -9.82
C ILE A 157 7.97 -10.02 -9.04
N GLY A 158 8.42 -11.28 -9.21
CA GLY A 158 7.96 -12.38 -8.38
C GLY A 158 8.16 -12.07 -6.88
N PRO A 159 7.50 -12.82 -5.98
CA PRO A 159 7.71 -12.66 -4.54
C PRO A 159 9.20 -12.76 -4.22
N ASP A 160 9.72 -11.76 -3.52
CA ASP A 160 11.11 -11.73 -3.08
C ASP A 160 11.24 -12.67 -1.86
N ASP A 161 11.48 -13.94 -2.16
CA ASP A 161 11.60 -15.07 -1.22
C ASP A 161 12.72 -14.90 -0.18
N ARG A 162 13.54 -13.85 -0.32
CA ARG A 162 14.56 -13.49 0.65
C ARG A 162 13.98 -12.89 1.93
N TYR A 163 12.78 -12.32 1.87
CA TYR A 163 12.16 -11.65 3.00
C TYR A 163 11.18 -12.52 3.77
N SER A 164 10.87 -12.10 5.00
CA SER A 164 9.80 -12.75 5.77
C SER A 164 8.41 -12.32 5.30
N SER A 165 7.43 -13.18 5.53
CA SER A 165 6.00 -12.84 5.45
C SER A 165 5.19 -13.51 6.56
N TRP A 166 4.06 -12.89 6.88
CA TRP A 166 3.14 -13.32 7.94
C TRP A 166 1.71 -13.23 7.43
N SER A 167 0.91 -14.25 7.72
CA SER A 167 -0.51 -14.28 7.45
C SER A 167 -1.27 -14.47 8.76
N PHE A 168 -2.34 -13.71 8.92
CA PHE A 168 -3.20 -13.75 10.09
C PHE A 168 -4.66 -13.92 9.67
N GLU A 169 -5.37 -14.74 10.40
CA GLU A 169 -6.83 -14.73 10.42
C GLU A 169 -7.30 -13.65 11.40
N TYR A 170 -8.14 -12.73 10.93
CA TYR A 170 -8.83 -11.74 11.73
C TYR A 170 -10.32 -12.06 11.81
N LYS A 171 -10.78 -12.42 13.01
CA LYS A 171 -12.17 -12.80 13.27
C LYS A 171 -12.58 -12.39 14.68
N ASN A 172 -13.76 -11.78 14.81
CA ASN A 172 -14.30 -11.31 16.10
C ASN A 172 -13.29 -10.44 16.87
N GLU A 173 -12.65 -9.49 16.18
CA GLU A 173 -11.64 -8.58 16.74
C GLU A 173 -10.38 -9.26 17.29
N LYS A 174 -10.13 -10.51 16.90
CA LYS A 174 -8.95 -11.27 17.30
C LYS A 174 -8.11 -11.64 16.10
N LEU A 175 -6.79 -11.49 16.25
CA LEU A 175 -5.79 -11.93 15.29
C LEU A 175 -5.19 -13.27 15.71
N LYS A 176 -5.19 -14.21 14.76
CA LYS A 176 -4.53 -15.51 14.90
C LYS A 176 -3.51 -15.65 13.79
N LEU A 177 -2.24 -15.81 14.14
CA LEU A 177 -1.19 -16.13 13.16
C LEU A 177 -1.49 -17.50 12.54
N THR A 178 -1.61 -17.56 11.22
CA THR A 178 -1.86 -18.80 10.47
C THR A 178 -0.60 -19.29 9.78
N VAL A 179 0.17 -18.36 9.20
CA VAL A 179 1.39 -18.68 8.46
C VAL A 179 2.48 -17.68 8.79
N LYS A 180 3.71 -18.18 8.90
CA LYS A 180 4.93 -17.37 8.94
C LYS A 180 5.98 -17.99 8.03
N HIS A 181 6.39 -17.24 7.02
CA HIS A 181 7.56 -17.55 6.22
C HIS A 181 8.74 -16.74 6.75
N PRO A 182 9.79 -17.37 7.26
CA PRO A 182 10.96 -16.64 7.75
C PRO A 182 11.80 -16.11 6.59
N CYS A 183 12.47 -14.97 6.80
CA CYS A 183 13.51 -14.47 5.92
C CYS A 183 14.54 -15.56 5.60
N PHE A 184 14.95 -15.60 4.34
CA PHE A 184 16.01 -16.49 3.88
C PHE A 184 17.32 -16.17 4.60
N SER A 185 17.92 -17.18 5.21
CA SER A 185 19.27 -17.07 5.77
C SER A 185 20.21 -17.94 4.95
N PRO A 186 21.15 -17.35 4.19
CA PRO A 186 22.16 -18.13 3.45
C PRO A 186 23.11 -18.89 4.38
N PHE A 187 23.05 -18.65 5.69
CA PHE A 187 23.89 -19.28 6.71
C PHE A 187 23.18 -20.38 7.52
N HIS A 188 21.90 -20.64 7.27
CA HIS A 188 21.17 -21.78 7.84
C HIS A 188 20.70 -22.68 6.71
N GLY A 189 21.49 -23.74 6.47
CA GLY A 189 21.02 -24.87 5.69
C GLY A 189 19.74 -25.43 6.33
N HIS A 190 18.73 -25.67 5.49
CA HIS A 190 17.56 -26.51 5.73
C HIS A 190 17.19 -26.75 7.20
N ASP A 191 16.46 -25.83 7.82
CA ASP A 191 15.72 -26.14 9.03
C ASP A 191 14.23 -25.80 8.84
N THR A 192 13.57 -26.64 8.05
CA THR A 192 12.12 -26.73 7.98
C THR A 192 11.61 -27.48 9.21
N THR A 193 11.60 -26.82 10.36
CA THR A 193 10.89 -27.31 11.54
C THR A 193 9.82 -26.30 11.96
N PHE A 194 8.62 -26.49 11.39
CA PHE A 194 7.37 -25.97 11.92
C PHE A 194 7.23 -26.44 13.37
N THR A 195 7.40 -25.54 14.32
CA THR A 195 6.92 -25.73 15.69
C THR A 195 5.77 -24.78 15.95
N HIS A 196 4.56 -25.33 15.87
CA HIS A 196 3.38 -24.77 16.52
C HIS A 196 3.71 -24.53 18.00
N ARG A 197 3.89 -23.27 18.38
CA ARG A 197 3.69 -22.84 19.76
C ARG A 197 2.51 -21.89 19.76
N SER A 198 1.36 -22.44 20.16
CA SER A 198 0.18 -21.70 20.54
C SER A 198 0.53 -20.75 21.69
N PHE A 199 0.21 -19.48 21.53
CA PHE A 199 -0.03 -18.55 22.64
C PHE A 199 -1.53 -18.35 22.76
#